data_AF-A0AAI8VMB9-F1
#
_entry.id   AF-A0AAI8VMB9-F1
#
_cell.length_a   1.000
_cell.length_b   1.000
_cell.length_c   1.000
_cell.angle_alpha   90.00
_cell.angle_beta   90.00
_cell.angle_gamma   90.00
#
_symmetry.space_group_name_H-M   'P 1'
#
loop_
_entity.id
_entity.type
_entity.pdbx_description
1 polymer ?
#
loop_
_entity_poly.entity_id
_entity_poly.type
_entity_poly.pdbx_seq_one_letter_code
_entity_poly.pdbx_strand_id
1 'polypeptide(L)'
;MFGFDEARDKRDKLYDGGEEHQSSFSHELIGGGAGFEAMKLFEDRQRNQGEPVKHALAKEMLAGIAGAEVDKLFETKGLDAYDREKAKHHAKKQAEELYDQQYGGQGDEFDPNSERPNY
;
A
#
# COMPACT_ATOMS: atom_id res chain seq x y z
N MET A 1 -12.03 -1.23 -11.60
CA MET A 1 -11.69 -0.34 -10.47
C MET A 1 -11.02 -1.24 -9.45
N PHE A 2 -9.72 -1.06 -9.21
CA PHE A 2 -8.96 -1.88 -8.26
C PHE A 2 -9.34 -1.43 -6.84
N GLY A 3 -10.06 -2.28 -6.11
CA GLY A 3 -10.61 -1.97 -4.78
C GLY A 3 -9.77 -2.53 -3.62
N PHE A 4 -10.15 -2.20 -2.39
CA PHE A 4 -9.50 -2.69 -1.17
C PHE A 4 -9.46 -4.22 -1.09
N ASP A 5 -10.53 -4.92 -1.50
CA ASP A 5 -10.59 -6.40 -1.47
C ASP A 5 -9.50 -7.05 -2.33
N GLU A 6 -9.34 -6.56 -3.57
CA GLU A 6 -8.32 -7.10 -4.47
C GLU A 6 -6.89 -6.80 -3.97
N ALA A 7 -6.69 -5.61 -3.40
CA ALA A 7 -5.40 -5.22 -2.85
C ALA A 7 -5.06 -6.03 -1.58
N ARG A 8 -6.07 -6.36 -0.75
CA ARG A 8 -5.95 -7.29 0.39
C ARG A 8 -5.58 -8.69 -0.09
N ASP A 9 -6.29 -9.24 -1.07
CA ASP A 9 -6.00 -10.57 -1.63
C ASP A 9 -4.57 -10.66 -2.17
N LYS A 10 -4.10 -9.60 -2.83
CA LYS A 10 -2.72 -9.50 -3.32
C LYS A 10 -1.72 -9.51 -2.16
N ARG A 11 -2.00 -8.76 -1.09
CA ARG A 11 -1.19 -8.75 0.12
C ARG A 11 -1.15 -10.15 0.75
N ASP A 12 -2.29 -10.77 0.96
CA ASP A 12 -2.38 -12.08 1.61
C ASP A 12 -1.63 -13.15 0.77
N LYS A 13 -1.70 -13.11 -0.56
CA LYS A 13 -0.86 -13.97 -1.43
C LYS A 13 0.65 -13.75 -1.24
N LEU A 14 1.11 -12.51 -1.07
CA LEU A 14 2.53 -12.22 -0.85
C LEU A 14 3.05 -12.76 0.50
N TYR A 15 2.18 -12.78 1.51
CA TYR A 15 2.55 -13.09 2.89
C TYR A 15 2.25 -14.55 3.30
N ASP A 16 1.09 -15.07 2.89
CA ASP A 16 0.58 -16.39 3.29
C ASP A 16 0.79 -17.46 2.20
N GLY A 17 1.04 -17.06 0.95
CA GLY A 17 1.29 -17.94 -0.21
C GLY A 17 2.68 -18.60 -0.19
N GLY A 18 2.94 -19.46 0.80
CA GLY A 18 4.21 -20.16 1.00
C GLY A 18 4.79 -20.83 -0.26
N GLU A 19 6.13 -20.79 -0.37
CA GLU A 19 6.97 -21.45 -1.38
C GLU A 19 6.65 -21.20 -2.87
N GLU A 20 5.87 -20.17 -3.21
CA GLU A 20 5.69 -19.83 -4.62
C GLU A 20 7.00 -19.30 -5.25
N HIS A 21 7.35 -19.83 -6.42
CA HIS A 21 8.59 -19.50 -7.12
C HIS A 21 8.53 -18.09 -7.72
N GLN A 22 9.68 -17.45 -7.97
CA GLN A 22 9.78 -16.07 -8.52
C GLN A 22 8.81 -15.76 -9.67
N SER A 23 8.49 -16.75 -10.52
CA SER A 23 7.57 -16.60 -11.66
C SER A 23 6.11 -16.30 -11.29
N SER A 24 5.70 -16.53 -10.04
CA SER A 24 4.35 -16.22 -9.53
C SER A 24 4.21 -14.76 -9.09
N PHE A 25 5.33 -14.11 -8.75
CA PHE A 25 5.35 -12.75 -8.20
C PHE A 25 5.45 -11.70 -9.30
N SER A 26 4.32 -11.39 -9.94
CA SER A 26 4.26 -10.27 -10.89
C SER A 26 4.45 -8.92 -10.18
N HIS A 27 4.98 -7.92 -10.88
CA HIS A 27 5.09 -6.54 -10.36
C HIS A 27 3.71 -5.94 -9.99
N GLU A 28 2.63 -6.41 -10.60
CA GLU A 28 1.26 -6.00 -10.25
C GLU A 28 0.78 -6.64 -8.93
N LEU A 29 1.14 -7.91 -8.68
CA LEU A 29 0.87 -8.58 -7.40
C LEU A 29 1.64 -7.88 -6.27
N ILE A 30 2.95 -7.68 -6.47
CA ILE A 30 3.81 -6.99 -5.51
C ILE A 30 3.34 -5.56 -5.29
N GLY A 31 3.11 -4.82 -6.38
CA GLY A 31 2.65 -3.44 -6.32
C GLY A 31 1.32 -3.32 -5.58
N GLY A 32 0.34 -4.14 -5.93
CA GLY A 32 -0.97 -4.12 -5.29
C GLY A 32 -0.92 -4.42 -3.79
N GLY A 33 -0.21 -5.47 -3.40
CA GLY A 33 -0.09 -5.86 -1.98
C GLY A 33 0.76 -4.89 -1.15
N ALA A 34 1.84 -4.36 -1.72
CA ALA A 34 2.65 -3.33 -1.05
C ALA A 34 1.88 -2.01 -0.88
N GLY A 35 1.06 -1.62 -1.87
CA GLY A 35 0.19 -0.45 -1.75
C GLY A 35 -0.87 -0.59 -0.66
N PHE A 36 -1.45 -1.79 -0.51
CA PHE A 36 -2.38 -2.09 0.58
C PHE A 36 -1.72 -2.05 1.96
N GLU A 37 -0.56 -2.70 2.11
CA GLU A 37 0.17 -2.70 3.38
C GLU A 37 0.62 -1.28 3.76
N ALA A 38 0.96 -0.45 2.77
CA ALA A 38 1.26 0.96 3.00
C ALA A 38 0.07 1.73 3.55
N MET A 39 -1.12 1.55 2.97
CA MET A 39 -2.36 2.14 3.47
C MET A 39 -2.65 1.73 4.91
N LYS A 40 -2.59 0.42 5.19
CA LYS A 40 -2.83 -0.10 6.52
C LYS A 40 -1.84 0.49 7.55
N LEU A 41 -0.55 0.46 7.24
CA LEU A 41 0.49 0.97 8.16
C LEU A 41 0.34 2.49 8.40
N PHE A 42 0.01 3.26 7.36
CA PHE A 42 -0.28 4.68 7.49
C PHE A 42 -1.46 4.91 8.43
N GLU A 43 -2.58 4.23 8.21
CA GLU A 43 -3.77 4.39 9.04
C GLU A 43 -3.54 3.96 10.49
N ASP A 44 -2.89 2.81 10.71
CA ASP A 44 -2.54 2.34 12.04
C ASP A 44 -1.68 3.38 12.79
N ARG A 45 -0.68 3.96 12.12
CA ARG A 45 0.17 5.00 12.72
C ARG A 45 -0.59 6.27 13.02
N GLN A 46 -1.37 6.79 12.07
CA GLN A 46 -2.10 8.03 12.27
C GLN A 46 -3.20 7.89 13.32
N ARG A 47 -3.89 6.74 13.40
CA ARG A 47 -4.90 6.48 14.44
C ARG A 47 -4.27 6.33 15.82
N ASN A 48 -3.08 5.76 15.91
CA ASN A 48 -2.34 5.70 17.17
C ASN A 48 -1.84 7.07 17.63
N GLN A 49 -1.49 7.97 16.70
CA GLN A 49 -1.08 9.34 17.01
C GLN A 49 -2.27 10.26 17.30
N GLY A 50 -3.39 10.08 16.60
CA GLY A 50 -4.61 10.89 16.73
C GLY A 50 -4.51 12.27 16.07
N GLU A 51 -3.43 12.57 15.34
CA GLU A 51 -3.18 13.87 14.74
C GLU A 51 -3.64 13.93 13.26
N PRO A 52 -4.43 14.96 12.89
CA PRO A 52 -4.77 15.20 11.49
C PRO A 52 -3.54 15.53 10.64
N VAL A 53 -3.56 15.13 9.38
CA VAL A 53 -2.50 15.46 8.41
C VAL A 53 -3.09 15.89 7.08
N LYS A 54 -2.40 16.81 6.41
CA LYS A 54 -2.76 17.25 5.05
C LYS A 54 -2.71 16.08 4.07
N HIS A 55 -3.67 16.01 3.15
CA HIS A 55 -3.74 14.93 2.15
C HIS A 55 -2.45 14.79 1.33
N ALA A 56 -1.80 15.91 0.97
CA ALA A 56 -0.54 15.90 0.26
C ALA A 56 0.54 15.14 1.05
N LEU A 57 0.68 15.44 2.34
CA LEU A 57 1.65 14.77 3.21
C LEU A 57 1.26 13.29 3.43
N ALA A 58 -0.03 12.98 3.55
CA ALA A 58 -0.49 11.60 3.65
C ALA A 58 -0.08 10.77 2.42
N LYS A 59 -0.27 11.30 1.20
CA LYS A 59 0.15 10.63 -0.04
C LYS A 59 1.66 10.46 -0.13
N GLU A 60 2.44 11.46 0.29
CA GLU A 60 3.91 11.34 0.35
C GLU A 60 4.36 10.23 1.31
N MET A 61 3.75 10.17 2.51
CA MET A 61 4.02 9.10 3.48
C MET A 61 3.67 7.73 2.90
N LEU A 62 2.50 7.60 2.28
CA LEU A 62 2.07 6.36 1.62
C LEU A 62 3.03 5.94 0.52
N ALA A 63 3.45 6.86 -0.34
CA ALA A 63 4.40 6.57 -1.41
C ALA A 63 5.77 6.10 -0.87
N GLY A 64 6.22 6.68 0.24
CA GLY A 64 7.42 6.26 0.94
C GLY A 64 7.31 4.86 1.53
N ILE A 65 6.21 4.58 2.25
CA ILE A 65 5.95 3.26 2.85
C ILE A 65 5.82 2.19 1.76
N ALA A 66 5.05 2.46 0.71
CA ALA A 66 4.84 1.54 -0.41
C ALA A 66 6.17 1.21 -1.12
N GLY A 67 7.03 2.21 -1.34
CA GLY A 67 8.36 1.98 -1.92
C GLY A 67 9.23 1.08 -1.05
N ALA A 68 9.27 1.34 0.26
CA ALA A 68 10.05 0.54 1.21
C ALA A 68 9.52 -0.90 1.34
N GLU A 69 8.21 -1.08 1.29
CA GLU A 69 7.60 -2.41 1.33
C GLU A 69 7.92 -3.23 0.08
N VAL A 70 7.91 -2.61 -1.11
CA VAL A 70 8.41 -3.26 -2.33
C VAL A 70 9.88 -3.65 -2.19
N ASP A 71 10.75 -2.74 -1.70
CA ASP A 71 12.17 -3.06 -1.51
C ASP A 71 12.36 -4.31 -0.62
N LYS A 72 11.65 -4.36 0.51
CA LYS A 72 11.62 -5.50 1.43
C LYS A 72 11.12 -6.79 0.77
N LEU A 73 10.06 -6.73 -0.04
CA LEU A 73 9.53 -7.90 -0.74
C LEU A 73 10.54 -8.46 -1.75
N PHE A 74 11.25 -7.61 -2.48
CA PHE A 74 12.31 -8.07 -3.40
C PHE A 74 13.49 -8.71 -2.67
N GLU A 75 13.89 -8.16 -1.52
CA GLU A 75 14.98 -8.71 -0.70
C GLU A 75 14.61 -10.05 -0.06
N THR A 76 13.39 -10.19 0.43
CA THR A 76 12.96 -11.37 1.20
C THR A 76 12.44 -12.50 0.33
N LYS A 77 11.89 -12.20 -0.85
CA LYS A 77 11.37 -13.18 -1.80
C LYS A 77 12.36 -13.51 -2.93
N GLY A 78 13.55 -12.91 -2.91
CA GLY A 78 14.64 -13.18 -3.85
C GLY A 78 14.27 -12.86 -5.29
N LEU A 79 13.57 -11.75 -5.53
CA LEU A 79 13.07 -11.35 -6.85
C LEU A 79 14.13 -10.55 -7.64
N ASP A 80 14.05 -10.57 -8.97
CA ASP A 80 14.98 -9.83 -9.84
C ASP A 80 14.74 -8.31 -9.77
N ALA A 81 15.78 -7.53 -9.47
CA ALA A 81 15.73 -6.08 -9.40
C ALA A 81 15.18 -5.39 -10.66
N TYR A 82 15.24 -6.02 -11.83
CA TYR A 82 14.71 -5.47 -13.09
C TYR A 82 13.25 -4.99 -12.97
N ASP A 83 12.42 -5.73 -12.24
CA ASP A 83 10.99 -5.39 -12.06
C ASP A 83 10.71 -4.49 -10.84
N ARG A 84 11.73 -4.17 -10.03
CA ARG A 84 11.57 -3.46 -8.75
C ARG A 84 10.96 -2.08 -8.92
N GLU A 85 11.44 -1.28 -9.87
CA GLU A 85 10.95 0.10 -10.02
C GLU A 85 9.55 0.16 -10.62
N LYS A 86 9.21 -0.81 -11.48
CA LYS A 86 7.83 -0.95 -11.96
C LYS A 86 6.89 -1.34 -10.82
N ALA A 87 7.30 -2.27 -9.95
CA ALA A 87 6.56 -2.65 -8.77
C ALA A 87 6.38 -1.47 -7.80
N LYS A 88 7.42 -0.65 -7.56
CA LYS A 88 7.31 0.57 -6.75
C LYS A 88 6.34 1.57 -7.33
N HIS A 89 6.41 1.82 -8.63
CA HIS A 89 5.47 2.73 -9.29
C HIS A 89 4.02 2.23 -9.13
N HIS A 90 3.78 0.94 -9.34
CA HIS A 90 2.46 0.35 -9.10
C HIS A 90 2.03 0.45 -7.63
N ALA A 91 2.93 0.21 -6.68
CA ALA A 91 2.62 0.28 -5.25
C ALA A 91 2.22 1.68 -4.81
N LYS A 92 2.96 2.70 -5.25
CA LYS A 92 2.65 4.11 -4.98
C LYS A 92 1.29 4.49 -5.54
N LYS A 93 1.04 4.17 -6.82
CA LYS A 93 -0.23 4.43 -7.48
C LYS A 93 -1.39 3.73 -6.79
N GLN A 94 -1.21 2.46 -6.38
CA GLN A 94 -2.23 1.71 -5.67
C GLN A 94 -2.52 2.34 -4.29
N ALA A 95 -1.49 2.73 -3.54
CA ALA A 95 -1.69 3.36 -2.23
C ALA A 95 -2.43 4.70 -2.36
N GLU A 96 -2.05 5.54 -3.34
CA GLU A 96 -2.75 6.80 -3.62
C GLU A 96 -4.20 6.57 -4.05
N GLU A 97 -4.48 5.59 -4.92
CA GLU A 97 -5.84 5.27 -5.37
C GLU A 97 -6.71 4.77 -4.21
N LEU A 98 -6.17 3.91 -3.34
CA LEU A 98 -6.88 3.44 -2.14
C LEU A 98 -7.14 4.58 -1.17
N TYR A 99 -6.17 5.49 -1.01
CA TYR A 99 -6.33 6.68 -0.19
C TYR A 99 -7.42 7.60 -0.73
N ASP A 100 -7.42 7.89 -2.03
CA ASP A 100 -8.41 8.76 -2.66
C ASP A 100 -9.81 8.14 -2.63
N GLN A 101 -9.93 6.82 -2.79
CA GLN A 101 -11.20 6.11 -2.64
C GLN A 101 -11.78 6.23 -1.22
N GLN A 102 -10.91 6.16 -0.21
CA GLN A 102 -11.31 6.15 1.19
C GLN A 102 -11.52 7.58 1.75
N TYR A 103 -10.64 8.51 1.39
CA TYR A 103 -10.50 9.83 2.04
C TYR A 103 -10.52 11.00 1.08
N GLY A 104 -10.52 10.78 -0.24
CA GLY A 104 -10.42 11.85 -1.24
C GLY A 104 -11.62 12.81 -1.29
N GLY A 105 -12.74 12.46 -0.65
CA GLY A 105 -13.91 13.34 -0.48
C GLY A 105 -13.97 14.07 0.85
N GLN A 106 -12.99 13.91 1.74
CA GLN A 106 -12.99 14.49 3.09
C GLN A 106 -12.18 15.78 3.12
N GLY A 107 -12.76 16.87 3.63
CA GLY A 107 -12.06 18.08 4.10
C GLY A 107 -10.84 18.58 3.30
N ASP A 108 -9.95 19.30 3.97
CA ASP A 108 -8.61 19.65 3.46
C ASP A 108 -7.52 18.76 4.10
N GLU A 109 -7.89 17.99 5.13
CA GLU A 109 -7.01 17.18 5.96
C GLU A 109 -7.68 15.83 6.26
N PHE A 110 -6.85 14.80 6.36
CA PHE A 110 -7.24 13.52 6.91
C PHE A 110 -7.24 13.58 8.44
N ASP A 111 -8.40 13.40 9.05
CA ASP A 111 -8.57 13.28 10.50
C ASP A 111 -8.75 11.80 10.89
N PRO A 112 -7.77 11.18 11.57
CA PRO A 112 -7.84 9.76 11.93
C PRO A 112 -8.96 9.43 12.94
N ASN A 113 -9.59 10.43 13.56
CA ASN A 113 -10.69 10.26 14.52
C ASN A 113 -12.08 10.36 13.87
N SER A 114 -12.17 10.85 12.64
CA SER A 114 -13.44 11.20 12.00
C SER A 114 -14.23 9.99 11.50
N GLU A 115 -13.60 8.97 10.93
CA GLU A 115 -14.26 7.74 10.45
C GLU A 115 -13.38 6.48 10.56
N ARG A 116 -14.01 5.29 10.56
CA ARG A 116 -13.34 3.98 10.55
C ARG A 116 -13.02 3.54 9.11
N PRO A 117 -11.97 2.74 8.88
CA PRO A 117 -11.64 2.27 7.54
C PRO A 117 -12.69 1.29 7.00
N ASN A 118 -12.96 1.31 5.69
CA ASN A 118 -13.91 0.42 5.01
C ASN A 118 -13.23 -0.82 4.38
N TYR A 119 -12.57 -1.66 5.18
CA TYR A 119 -11.96 -2.92 4.72
C TYR A 119 -11.97 -4.03 5.79
#